data_AF-A0A0R3Q8U6-F1
#
_entry.id   AF-A0A0R3Q8U6-F1
#
_cell.length_a   1.000
_cell.length_b   1.000
_cell.length_c   1.000
_cell.angle_alpha   90.00
_cell.angle_beta   90.00
_cell.angle_gamma   90.00
#
_symmetry.space_group_name_H-M   'P 1'
#
loop_
_entity.id
_entity.type
_entity.pdbx_description
1 polymer ?
#
loop_
_entity_poly.entity_id
_entity_poly.type
_entity_poly.pdbx_seq_one_letter_code
_entity_poly.pdbx_strand_id
1 'polypeptide(L)'
;MCGKLGNSINVGKAVDYILNCYNFDGGFGTRPGSESHAGQVYCCLGSLAIADCLEMIDTQRTARWLAERQCRSGGLNGVFDFRDFVRNK
;
A
#
# COMPACT_ATOMS: atom_id res chain seq x y z
N MET A 1 11.50 7.75 -14.87
CA MET A 1 11.00 9.06 -15.36
C MET A 1 9.66 9.29 -14.68
N CYS A 2 9.55 10.19 -13.71
CA CYS A 2 8.31 10.39 -12.95
C CYS A 2 7.52 11.56 -13.57
N GLY A 3 6.57 11.28 -14.48
CA GLY A 3 6.19 12.26 -15.51
C GLY A 3 4.75 12.80 -15.56
N LYS A 4 3.91 12.70 -14.51
CA LYS A 4 2.49 13.16 -14.59
C LYS A 4 2.07 14.25 -13.61
N LEU A 5 2.93 14.65 -12.68
CA LEU A 5 2.67 15.75 -11.74
C LEU A 5 3.51 16.95 -12.20
N GLY A 6 2.86 18.06 -12.55
CA GLY A 6 3.54 19.27 -13.04
C GLY A 6 4.55 19.86 -12.05
N ASN A 7 5.28 20.90 -12.46
CA ASN A 7 6.37 21.55 -11.70
C ASN A 7 5.99 22.14 -10.32
N SER A 8 4.74 22.00 -9.87
CA SER A 8 4.26 22.48 -8.58
C SER A 8 4.64 21.58 -7.40
N ILE A 9 5.05 20.33 -7.64
CA ILE A 9 5.32 19.33 -6.60
C ILE A 9 6.68 18.67 -6.85
N ASN A 10 7.46 18.44 -5.79
CA ASN A 10 8.65 17.61 -5.86
C ASN A 10 8.26 16.13 -5.80
N VAL A 11 8.08 15.53 -6.97
CA VAL A 11 7.66 14.12 -7.12
C VAL A 11 8.65 13.17 -6.47
N GLY A 12 9.96 13.39 -6.64
CA GLY A 12 11.00 12.54 -6.06
C GLY A 12 10.88 12.44 -4.54
N LYS A 13 10.80 13.59 -3.84
CA LYS A 13 10.63 13.61 -2.39
C LYS A 13 9.32 12.98 -1.92
N ALA A 14 8.23 13.16 -2.67
CA ALA A 14 6.95 12.54 -2.34
C ALA A 14 7.03 11.01 -2.46
N VAL A 15 7.63 10.52 -3.52
CA VAL A 15 7.85 9.09 -3.75
C VAL A 15 8.78 8.50 -2.70
N ASP A 16 9.88 9.16 -2.37
CA ASP A 16 10.79 8.72 -1.30
C ASP A 16 10.06 8.58 0.05
N TYR A 17 9.17 9.53 0.38
CA TYR A 17 8.38 9.44 1.60
C TYR A 17 7.40 8.26 1.57
N ILE A 18 6.74 8.03 0.45
CA ILE A 18 5.83 6.89 0.27
C ILE A 18 6.59 5.56 0.43
N LEU A 19 7.78 5.44 -0.16
CA LEU A 19 8.61 4.24 -0.05
C LEU A 19 9.05 3.97 1.39
N ASN A 20 9.31 5.02 2.19
CA ASN A 20 9.60 4.85 3.62
C ASN A 20 8.39 4.37 4.44
N CYS A 21 7.17 4.47 3.90
CA CYS A 21 5.97 3.94 4.52
C CYS A 21 5.66 2.48 4.09
N TYR A 22 6.43 1.91 3.15
CA TYR A 22 6.28 0.54 2.68
C TYR A 22 6.84 -0.46 3.69
N ASN A 23 6.01 -1.41 4.13
CA ASN A 23 6.35 -2.36 5.17
C ASN A 23 6.77 -3.72 4.60
N PHE A 24 7.45 -4.52 5.43
CA PHE A 24 7.96 -5.84 5.02
C PHE A 24 6.86 -6.82 4.61
N ASP A 25 5.64 -6.63 5.12
CA ASP A 25 4.46 -7.44 4.84
C ASP A 25 3.84 -7.15 3.46
N GLY A 26 4.27 -6.07 2.79
CA GLY A 26 3.74 -5.62 1.50
C GLY A 26 2.65 -4.56 1.60
N GLY A 27 2.33 -4.10 2.81
CA GLY A 27 1.39 -3.01 3.04
C GLY A 27 2.07 -1.64 3.20
N PHE A 28 1.25 -0.62 3.42
CA PHE A 28 1.70 0.76 3.68
C PHE A 28 1.12 1.27 5.01
N GLY A 29 1.97 1.94 5.79
CA GLY A 29 1.57 2.66 6.98
C GLY A 29 1.22 4.12 6.73
N THR A 30 0.67 4.79 7.73
CA THR A 30 0.35 6.24 7.68
C THR A 30 1.60 7.12 7.75
N ARG A 31 2.71 6.56 8.25
CA ARG A 31 4.04 7.17 8.36
C ARG A 31 5.08 6.04 8.48
N PRO A 32 6.37 6.31 8.26
CA PRO A 32 7.41 5.30 8.37
C PRO A 32 7.37 4.57 9.72
N GLY A 33 7.41 3.24 9.68
CA GLY A 33 7.36 2.37 10.86
C GLY A 33 5.97 2.18 11.49
N SER A 34 4.90 2.70 10.88
CA SER A 34 3.52 2.44 11.34
C SER A 34 2.94 1.17 10.70
N GLU A 35 1.93 0.60 11.35
CA GLU A 35 1.25 -0.61 10.88
C GLU A 35 0.62 -0.45 9.50
N SER A 36 0.56 -1.54 8.75
CA SER A 36 -0.02 -1.57 7.41
C SER A 36 -1.56 -1.47 7.46
N HIS A 37 -2.11 -0.53 6.67
CA HIS A 37 -3.55 -0.30 6.58
C HIS A 37 -4.01 -0.23 5.12
N ALA A 38 -5.10 -0.93 4.78
CA ALA A 38 -5.58 -1.06 3.40
C ALA A 38 -5.93 0.29 2.76
N GLY A 39 -6.50 1.21 3.53
CA GLY A 39 -6.73 2.58 3.09
C GLY A 39 -5.44 3.31 2.69
N GLN A 40 -4.32 3.07 3.38
CA GLN A 40 -3.05 3.65 2.98
C GLN A 40 -2.43 2.95 1.77
N VAL A 41 -2.59 1.63 1.68
CA VAL A 41 -2.18 0.89 0.48
C VAL A 41 -2.84 1.47 -0.78
N TYR A 42 -4.14 1.78 -0.73
CA TYR A 42 -4.85 2.42 -1.85
C TYR A 42 -4.21 3.76 -2.25
N CYS A 43 -4.03 4.68 -1.29
CA CYS A 43 -3.49 6.01 -1.54
C CYS A 43 -2.03 5.97 -2.03
N CYS A 44 -1.18 5.14 -1.42
CA CYS A 44 0.22 5.02 -1.77
C CYS A 44 0.40 4.38 -3.16
N LEU A 45 -0.33 3.29 -3.46
CA LEU A 45 -0.30 2.68 -4.79
C LEU A 45 -0.78 3.64 -5.87
N GLY A 46 -1.90 4.35 -5.63
CA GLY A 46 -2.40 5.35 -6.58
C GLY A 46 -1.39 6.47 -6.81
N SER A 47 -0.71 6.95 -5.76
CA SER A 47 0.32 7.97 -5.87
C SER A 47 1.53 7.48 -6.67
N LEU A 48 2.01 6.25 -6.42
CA LEU A 48 3.09 5.64 -7.19
C LEU A 48 2.70 5.38 -8.65
N ALA A 49 1.45 5.00 -8.91
CA ALA A 49 0.93 4.81 -10.27
C ALA A 49 0.86 6.13 -11.05
N ILE A 50 0.43 7.21 -10.40
CA ILE A 50 0.47 8.56 -10.97
C ILE A 50 1.90 8.99 -11.23
N ALA A 51 2.82 8.72 -10.28
CA ALA A 51 4.23 9.04 -10.41
C ALA A 51 5.00 8.14 -11.39
N ASP A 52 4.37 7.10 -11.95
CA ASP A 52 5.02 6.08 -12.80
C ASP A 52 6.22 5.44 -12.09
N CYS A 53 5.97 4.94 -10.88
CA CYS A 53 6.97 4.41 -9.94
C CYS A 53 6.50 3.13 -9.23
N LEU A 54 5.54 2.39 -9.80
CA LEU A 54 5.01 1.15 -9.20
C LEU A 54 6.08 0.04 -9.15
N GLU A 55 7.05 0.09 -10.05
CA GLU A 55 8.17 -0.84 -10.13
C GLU A 55 9.13 -0.75 -8.92
N MET A 56 8.99 0.29 -8.09
CA MET A 56 9.83 0.48 -6.90
C MET A 56 9.38 -0.33 -5.68
N ILE A 57 8.25 -1.05 -5.78
CA ILE A 57 7.75 -1.93 -4.73
C ILE A 57 7.55 -3.36 -5.25
N ASP A 58 7.48 -4.31 -4.31
CA ASP A 58 7.12 -5.70 -4.61
C ASP A 58 5.60 -5.81 -4.81
N THR A 59 5.16 -5.53 -6.04
CA THR A 59 3.74 -5.53 -6.43
C THR A 59 3.04 -6.86 -6.15
N GLN A 60 3.75 -7.99 -6.26
CA GLN A 60 3.19 -9.31 -5.98
C GLN A 60 2.92 -9.49 -4.49
N ARG A 61 3.83 -9.02 -3.64
CA ARG A 61 3.62 -9.03 -2.19
C ARG A 61 2.46 -8.13 -1.78
N THR A 62 2.36 -6.93 -2.34
CA THR A 62 1.22 -6.05 -2.07
C THR A 62 -0.11 -6.65 -2.55
N ALA A 63 -0.12 -7.29 -3.73
CA ALA A 63 -1.30 -8.00 -4.23
C ALA A 63 -1.72 -9.14 -3.29
N ARG A 64 -0.76 -9.92 -2.79
CA ARG A 64 -1.01 -10.96 -1.79
C ARG A 64 -1.56 -10.37 -0.49
N TRP A 65 -0.95 -9.31 0.02
CA TRP A 65 -1.39 -8.63 1.23
C TRP A 65 -2.85 -8.16 1.13
N LEU A 66 -3.24 -7.61 -0.03
CA LEU A 66 -4.63 -7.21 -0.33
C LEU A 66 -5.57 -8.40 -0.41
N ALA A 67 -5.18 -9.47 -1.11
CA ALA A 67 -5.98 -10.69 -1.22
C ALA A 67 -6.20 -11.36 0.15
N GLU A 68 -5.26 -11.19 1.08
CA GLU A 68 -5.39 -11.67 2.46
C GLU A 68 -6.39 -10.88 3.31
N ARG A 69 -6.85 -9.71 2.86
CA ARG A 69 -7.93 -8.95 3.50
C ARG A 69 -9.32 -9.38 3.08
N GLN A 70 -9.46 -10.24 2.07
CA GLN A 70 -10.78 -10.70 1.61
C GLN A 70 -11.40 -11.71 2.57
N CYS A 71 -12.60 -11.38 3.04
CA CYS A 71 -13.43 -12.22 3.91
C CYS A 71 -14.35 -13.13 3.10
N ARG A 72 -14.74 -14.26 3.68
CA ARG A 72 -15.78 -15.16 3.11
C ARG A 72 -17.12 -14.48 2.89
N SER A 73 -17.44 -13.46 3.69
CA SER A 73 -18.63 -12.62 3.50
C SER A 73 -18.61 -11.79 2.22
N GLY A 74 -17.49 -11.75 1.51
CA GLY A 74 -17.27 -10.87 0.35
C GLY A 74 -16.75 -9.48 0.71
N GLY A 75 -16.69 -9.13 1.99
CA GLY A 75 -16.10 -7.87 2.47
C GLY A 75 -14.55 -7.90 2.51
N LEU A 76 -13.95 -6.74 2.83
CA LEU A 76 -12.51 -6.58 3.03
C LEU A 76 -12.24 -5.98 4.41
N ASN A 77 -11.14 -6.40 5.06
CA ASN A 77 -10.69 -5.78 6.31
C ASN A 77 -9.63 -4.70 6.08
N GLY A 78 -9.69 -3.64 6.89
CA GLY A 78 -8.80 -2.48 6.79
C GLY A 78 -7.41 -2.69 7.39
N VAL A 79 -7.30 -3.54 8.41
CA VAL A 79 -6.06 -3.89 9.13
C VAL A 79 -6.02 -5.40 9.29
N PHE A 80 -4.84 -5.96 9.53
CA PHE A 80 -4.73 -7.36 9.95
C PHE A 80 -5.46 -7.56 11.28
N ASP A 81 -6.55 -8.33 11.27
CA ASP A 81 -7.21 -8.82 12.48
C ASP A 81 -6.94 -10.32 12.63
N PHE A 82 -6.35 -10.73 13.76
CA PHE A 82 -6.17 -12.15 14.09
C PHE A 82 -7.47 -12.96 14.03
N ARG A 83 -8.62 -12.30 14.25
CA ARG A 83 -9.94 -12.95 14.15
C ARG A 83 -10.25 -13.45 12.75
N ASP A 84 -9.63 -12.91 11.71
CA ASP A 84 -9.83 -13.39 10.33
C ASP A 84 -9.20 -14.76 10.10
N PHE A 85 -8.11 -15.06 10.80
CA PHE A 85 -7.49 -16.37 10.76
C PHE A 85 -8.33 -17.41 11.52
N VAL A 86 -8.91 -17.01 12.66
CA VAL A 86 -9.79 -17.87 13.48
C VAL A 86 -11.15 -18.09 12.83
N ARG A 87 -11.66 -17.13 12.05
CA ARG A 87 -12.97 -17.22 11.39
C ARG A 87 -13.02 -18.11 10.14
N ASN A 88 -12.01 -18.96 9.95
CA ASN A 88 -11.87 -19.86 8.79
C ASN A 88 -11.91 -19.06 7.48
N LYS A 89 -10.72 -18.73 6.95
CA LYS A 89 -10.57 -18.60 5.51
C LYS A 89 -11.14 -19.79 4.78
#